data_AF-A0A923AIY6-F1
#
_entry.id   AF-A0A923AIY6-F1
#
_cell.length_a   1.000
_cell.length_b   1.000
_cell.length_c   1.000
_cell.angle_alpha   90.00
_cell.angle_beta   90.00
_cell.angle_gamma   90.00
#
_symmetry.space_group_name_H-M   'P 1'
#
loop_
_entity.id
_entity.type
_entity.pdbx_description
1 polymer ?
#
loop_
_entity_poly.entity_id
_entity_poly.type
_entity_poly.pdbx_seq_one_letter_code
_entity_poly.pdbx_strand_id
1 'polypeptide(L)'
;MTPLDILILALPADRARAEMVLDGLHQAKVAGGHATRIETPAPQSPEWVEVARMARASRAVLCCWSANTGGAQGAAMRALGADLLTRGTVLSIELDRGATPSELAGSTVYPAFGWRCNPGIVLRFLLGDIHRAQIAVAAQRKVSGQDPPPPAALWQLVRARGWVAIVGFFAVLGTAATLWSLSTDDALERMMDTATAAEFARARDAHDCKAMHAFADKHGGSGWKQSVTEFLANCQMRDQPVERRETISIPFFASDSNAADREALRLCTQMADNHDGKVLSSRVSDRAADGSGTAACAFTYDGKEPREVYVGR
;
A
#
# COMPACT_ATOMS: atom_id res chain seq x y z
N MET A 1 10.04 -18.36 -52.38
CA MET A 1 9.05 -17.90 -51.38
C MET A 1 9.58 -18.28 -50.01
N THR A 2 9.81 -17.32 -49.13
CA THR A 2 10.13 -17.60 -47.71
C THR A 2 8.92 -18.31 -47.10
N PRO A 3 9.11 -19.44 -46.39
CA PRO A 3 7.99 -20.15 -45.79
C PRO A 3 7.27 -19.24 -44.78
N LEU A 4 5.95 -19.16 -44.89
CA LEU A 4 5.11 -18.52 -43.89
C LEU A 4 5.09 -19.41 -42.65
N ASP A 5 5.43 -18.85 -41.49
CA ASP A 5 5.36 -19.60 -40.24
C ASP A 5 3.90 -19.75 -39.80
N ILE A 6 3.10 -18.68 -39.89
CA ILE A 6 1.72 -18.66 -39.44
C ILE A 6 0.81 -18.02 -40.50
N LEU A 7 -0.22 -18.75 -40.93
CA LEU A 7 -1.28 -18.23 -41.79
C LEU A 7 -2.59 -18.14 -41.00
N ILE A 8 -3.27 -17.00 -41.08
CA ILE A 8 -4.64 -16.84 -40.58
C ILE A 8 -5.58 -16.95 -41.76
N LEU A 9 -6.47 -17.93 -41.73
CA LEU A 9 -7.46 -18.20 -42.76
C LEU A 9 -8.86 -17.89 -42.22
N ALA A 10 -9.61 -17.04 -42.91
CA ALA A 10 -10.99 -16.73 -42.57
C ALA A 10 -11.84 -16.50 -43.83
N LEU A 11 -13.17 -16.53 -43.69
CA LEU A 11 -14.05 -16.09 -44.78
C LEU A 11 -14.00 -14.57 -44.96
N PRO A 12 -14.32 -14.02 -46.15
CA PRO A 12 -14.34 -12.58 -46.39
C PRO A 12 -15.22 -11.81 -45.39
N ALA A 13 -16.38 -12.37 -45.03
CA ALA A 13 -17.31 -11.79 -44.06
C ALA A 13 -16.72 -11.70 -42.63
N ASP A 14 -15.68 -12.49 -42.34
CA ASP A 14 -15.06 -12.61 -41.02
C ASP A 14 -13.73 -11.86 -40.93
N ARG A 15 -13.33 -11.15 -42.00
CA ARG A 15 -12.03 -10.49 -42.12
C ARG A 15 -11.71 -9.58 -40.94
N ALA A 16 -12.60 -8.65 -40.60
CA ALA A 16 -12.36 -7.71 -39.51
C ALA A 16 -12.11 -8.43 -38.17
N ARG A 17 -12.77 -9.56 -37.93
CA ARG A 17 -12.59 -10.35 -36.69
C ARG A 17 -11.28 -11.14 -36.72
N ALA A 18 -10.89 -11.65 -37.87
CA ALA A 18 -9.61 -12.31 -38.06
C ALA A 18 -8.42 -11.32 -37.96
N GLU A 19 -8.58 -10.07 -38.40
CA GLU A 19 -7.60 -8.99 -38.18
C GLU A 19 -7.38 -8.72 -36.70
N MET A 20 -8.42 -8.80 -35.86
CA MET A 20 -8.27 -8.68 -34.41
C MET A 20 -7.45 -9.83 -33.78
N VAL A 21 -7.53 -11.03 -34.36
CA VAL A 21 -6.68 -12.16 -33.97
C VAL A 21 -5.23 -11.88 -34.34
N LEU A 22 -4.98 -11.33 -35.54
CA LEU A 22 -3.66 -10.90 -35.97
C LEU A 22 -3.07 -9.82 -35.05
N ASP A 23 -3.86 -8.81 -34.68
CA ASP A 23 -3.46 -7.78 -33.72
C ASP A 23 -3.09 -8.38 -32.36
N GLY A 24 -3.83 -9.40 -31.92
CA GLY A 24 -3.49 -10.17 -30.73
C GLY A 24 -2.13 -10.87 -30.82
N LEU A 25 -1.79 -11.44 -31.97
CA LEU A 25 -0.48 -12.05 -32.22
C LEU A 25 0.66 -11.01 -32.24
N HIS A 26 0.42 -9.82 -32.79
CA HIS A 26 1.37 -8.71 -32.75
C HIS A 26 1.61 -8.22 -31.31
N GLN A 27 0.55 -8.02 -30.53
CA GLN A 27 0.66 -7.57 -29.14
C GLN A 27 1.39 -8.59 -28.26
N ALA A 28 1.19 -9.89 -28.52
CA ALA A 28 1.91 -10.96 -27.85
C ALA A 28 3.36 -11.16 -28.37
N LYS A 29 3.83 -10.30 -29.29
CA LYS A 29 5.15 -10.36 -29.95
C LYS A 29 5.42 -11.67 -30.73
N VAL A 30 4.38 -12.44 -31.06
CA VAL A 30 4.53 -13.66 -31.88
C VAL A 30 4.84 -13.29 -33.32
N ALA A 31 4.12 -12.31 -33.86
CA ALA A 31 4.28 -11.89 -35.24
C ALA A 31 5.57 -11.11 -35.53
N GLY A 32 6.29 -10.66 -34.49
CA GLY A 32 7.65 -10.12 -34.64
C GLY A 32 8.73 -11.20 -34.78
N GLY A 33 8.45 -12.43 -34.34
CA GLY A 33 9.37 -13.58 -34.42
C GLY A 33 9.04 -14.59 -35.51
N HIS A 34 7.88 -14.45 -36.16
CA HIS A 34 7.35 -15.37 -37.16
C HIS A 34 6.71 -14.61 -38.32
N ALA A 35 6.91 -15.07 -39.55
CA ALA A 35 6.22 -14.49 -40.69
C ALA A 35 4.71 -14.83 -40.63
N THR A 36 3.88 -13.83 -40.29
CA THR A 36 2.43 -13.97 -40.17
C THR A 36 1.68 -13.27 -41.30
N ARG A 37 0.67 -13.92 -41.88
CA ARG A 37 -0.17 -13.33 -42.92
C ARG A 37 -1.63 -13.71 -42.70
N ILE A 38 -2.54 -12.80 -43.04
CA ILE A 38 -3.98 -13.05 -43.07
C ILE A 38 -4.45 -13.17 -44.51
N GLU A 39 -5.26 -14.19 -44.78
CA GLU A 39 -5.89 -14.40 -46.08
C GLU A 39 -7.38 -14.66 -45.90
N THR A 40 -8.18 -13.90 -46.64
CA THR A 40 -9.64 -14.02 -46.62
C THR A 40 -10.24 -14.11 -48.02
N PRO A 41 -9.75 -15.04 -48.87
CA PRO A 41 -10.31 -15.24 -50.21
C PRO A 41 -11.74 -15.77 -50.12
N ALA A 42 -12.58 -15.42 -51.10
CA ALA A 42 -13.84 -16.13 -51.30
C ALA A 42 -13.51 -17.57 -51.72
N PRO A 43 -14.07 -18.62 -51.10
CA PRO A 43 -13.60 -20.00 -51.37
C PRO A 43 -13.89 -20.55 -52.78
N GLN A 44 -14.62 -19.80 -53.59
CA GLN A 44 -14.88 -20.10 -55.00
C GLN A 44 -14.10 -19.18 -55.95
N SER A 45 -13.25 -18.29 -55.45
CA SER A 45 -12.43 -17.42 -56.28
C SER A 45 -11.18 -18.15 -56.78
N PRO A 46 -10.59 -17.71 -57.91
CA PRO A 46 -9.31 -18.23 -58.38
C PRO A 46 -8.18 -18.11 -57.36
N GLU A 47 -8.24 -17.09 -56.50
CA GLU A 47 -7.29 -16.84 -55.41
C GLU A 47 -7.30 -17.95 -54.35
N TRP A 48 -8.42 -18.67 -54.20
CA TRP A 48 -8.54 -19.77 -53.25
C TRP A 48 -7.48 -20.86 -53.47
N VAL A 49 -7.17 -21.17 -54.72
CA VAL A 49 -6.18 -22.21 -55.07
C VAL A 49 -4.81 -21.83 -54.52
N GLU A 50 -4.43 -20.57 -54.69
CA GLU A 50 -3.16 -20.06 -54.20
C GLU A 50 -3.13 -20.00 -52.67
N VAL A 51 -4.20 -19.52 -52.03
CA VAL A 51 -4.29 -19.50 -50.56
C VAL A 51 -4.27 -20.91 -49.97
N ALA A 52 -4.95 -21.88 -50.58
CA ALA A 52 -4.91 -23.28 -50.16
C ALA A 52 -3.50 -23.87 -50.31
N ARG A 53 -2.77 -23.51 -51.38
CA ARG A 53 -1.37 -23.89 -51.56
C ARG A 53 -0.47 -23.29 -50.47
N MET A 54 -0.64 -22.00 -50.17
CA MET A 54 0.08 -21.34 -49.08
C MET A 54 -0.23 -21.99 -47.73
N ALA A 55 -1.51 -22.25 -47.42
CA ALA A 55 -1.92 -22.88 -46.17
C ALA A 55 -1.27 -24.24 -45.95
N ARG A 56 -1.13 -25.03 -47.02
CA ARG A 56 -0.42 -26.32 -46.96
C ARG A 56 1.09 -26.16 -46.74
N ALA A 57 1.69 -25.10 -47.25
CA ALA A 57 3.10 -24.80 -47.06
C ALA A 57 3.42 -24.18 -45.69
N SER A 58 2.43 -23.60 -45.01
CA SER A 58 2.60 -22.98 -43.70
C SER A 58 2.82 -24.00 -42.58
N ARG A 59 3.62 -23.61 -41.57
CA ARG A 59 3.89 -24.45 -40.39
C ARG A 59 2.70 -24.49 -39.43
N ALA A 60 2.00 -23.38 -39.30
CA ALA A 60 0.76 -23.28 -38.53
C ALA A 60 -0.31 -22.54 -39.33
N VAL A 61 -1.56 -23.02 -39.25
CA VAL A 61 -2.72 -22.37 -39.85
C VAL A 61 -3.79 -22.14 -38.79
N LEU A 62 -4.11 -20.87 -38.51
CA LEU A 62 -5.23 -20.49 -37.65
C LEU A 62 -6.46 -20.43 -38.54
N CYS A 63 -7.30 -21.47 -38.48
CA CYS A 63 -8.55 -21.54 -39.20
C CYS A 63 -9.64 -20.85 -38.37
N CYS A 64 -9.96 -19.62 -38.72
CA CYS A 64 -11.02 -18.82 -38.12
C CYS A 64 -12.36 -19.17 -38.73
N TRP A 65 -13.31 -19.61 -37.89
CA TRP A 65 -14.64 -20.00 -38.33
C TRP A 65 -15.73 -19.28 -37.53
N SER A 66 -16.87 -19.10 -38.18
CA SER A 66 -18.07 -18.44 -37.65
C SER A 66 -19.31 -19.19 -38.14
N ALA A 67 -20.51 -18.68 -37.83
CA ALA A 67 -21.76 -19.20 -38.40
C ALA A 67 -21.72 -19.25 -39.95
N ASN A 68 -21.01 -18.33 -40.61
CA ASN A 68 -20.86 -18.29 -42.07
C ASN A 68 -20.11 -19.50 -42.63
N THR A 69 -19.27 -20.15 -41.81
CA THR A 69 -18.50 -21.33 -42.19
C THR A 69 -19.38 -22.57 -42.35
N GLY A 70 -20.55 -22.61 -41.71
CA GLY A 70 -21.50 -23.71 -41.85
C GLY A 70 -22.21 -23.76 -43.21
N GLY A 71 -22.26 -22.64 -43.93
CA GLY A 71 -22.92 -22.54 -45.23
C GLY A 71 -22.13 -23.15 -46.40
N ALA A 72 -22.74 -23.13 -47.59
CA ALA A 72 -22.12 -23.61 -48.83
C ALA A 72 -20.80 -22.88 -49.16
N GLN A 73 -20.72 -21.59 -48.83
CA GLN A 73 -19.50 -20.79 -49.01
C GLN A 73 -18.34 -21.27 -48.13
N GLY A 74 -18.63 -21.83 -46.95
CA GLY A 74 -17.61 -22.32 -46.03
C GLY A 74 -17.12 -23.75 -46.31
N ALA A 75 -17.76 -24.49 -47.23
CA ALA A 75 -17.46 -25.90 -47.48
C ALA A 75 -16.00 -26.14 -47.89
N ALA A 76 -15.47 -25.33 -48.82
CA ALA A 76 -14.07 -25.45 -49.24
C ALA A 76 -13.08 -25.10 -48.13
N MET A 77 -13.41 -24.13 -47.27
CA MET A 77 -12.60 -23.81 -46.08
C MET A 77 -12.61 -24.95 -45.05
N ARG A 78 -13.77 -25.58 -44.81
CA ARG A 78 -13.89 -26.76 -43.93
C ARG A 78 -13.09 -27.95 -44.47
N ALA A 79 -13.16 -28.20 -45.77
CA ALA A 79 -12.38 -29.26 -46.42
C ALA A 79 -10.86 -29.02 -46.31
N LEU A 80 -10.41 -27.77 -46.54
CA LEU A 80 -9.01 -27.41 -46.35
C LEU A 80 -8.60 -27.53 -44.87
N GLY A 81 -9.47 -27.11 -43.95
CA GLY A 81 -9.25 -27.27 -42.51
C GLY A 81 -9.09 -28.74 -42.10
N ALA A 82 -9.88 -29.65 -42.65
CA ALA A 82 -9.76 -31.09 -42.43
C ALA A 82 -8.42 -31.64 -42.93
N ASP A 83 -8.00 -31.24 -44.14
CA ASP A 83 -6.71 -31.60 -44.72
C ASP A 83 -5.52 -31.08 -43.87
N LEU A 84 -5.64 -29.88 -43.30
CA LEU A 84 -4.62 -29.34 -42.40
C LEU A 84 -4.66 -29.99 -40.99
N LEU A 85 -5.82 -30.50 -40.57
CA LEU A 85 -5.98 -31.24 -39.33
C LEU A 85 -5.27 -32.59 -39.38
N THR A 86 -5.43 -33.35 -40.47
CA THR A 86 -4.72 -34.64 -40.64
C THR A 86 -3.20 -34.45 -40.66
N ARG A 87 -2.73 -33.29 -41.13
CA ARG A 87 -1.31 -32.90 -41.13
C ARG A 87 -0.83 -32.34 -39.79
N GLY A 88 -1.73 -32.10 -38.84
CA GLY A 88 -1.41 -31.55 -37.54
C GLY A 88 -0.81 -30.14 -37.60
N THR A 89 -1.25 -29.30 -38.55
CA THR A 89 -0.80 -27.89 -38.65
C THR A 89 -1.91 -26.88 -38.36
N VAL A 90 -3.17 -27.33 -38.28
CA VAL A 90 -4.32 -26.45 -38.05
C VAL A 90 -4.59 -26.20 -36.56
N LEU A 91 -5.08 -25.01 -36.28
CA LEU A 91 -5.66 -24.61 -35.01
C LEU A 91 -6.99 -23.91 -35.27
N SER A 92 -8.03 -24.29 -34.53
CA SER A 92 -9.38 -23.75 -34.74
C SER A 92 -9.63 -22.52 -33.89
N ILE A 93 -10.07 -21.43 -34.51
CA ILE A 93 -10.47 -20.19 -33.83
C ILE A 93 -11.97 -19.98 -34.01
N GLU A 94 -12.72 -20.03 -32.92
CA GLU A 94 -14.17 -19.77 -32.92
C GLU A 94 -14.43 -18.25 -32.83
N LEU A 95 -14.90 -17.64 -33.92
CA LEU A 95 -15.23 -16.21 -33.99
C LEU A 95 -16.64 -15.86 -33.52
N ASP A 96 -17.58 -16.81 -33.62
CA ASP A 96 -18.96 -16.70 -33.13
C ASP A 96 -19.31 -17.93 -32.32
N ARG A 97 -20.14 -17.77 -31.29
CA ARG A 97 -20.63 -18.92 -30.51
C ARG A 97 -21.37 -19.88 -31.44
N GLY A 98 -20.84 -21.09 -31.57
CA GLY A 98 -21.42 -22.10 -32.44
C GLY A 98 -20.85 -23.48 -32.24
N ALA A 99 -21.51 -24.47 -32.83
CA ALA A 99 -20.95 -25.81 -32.91
C ALA A 99 -19.72 -25.76 -33.84
N THR A 100 -18.62 -26.35 -33.39
CA THR A 100 -17.44 -26.54 -34.24
C THR A 100 -17.86 -27.34 -35.48
N PRO A 101 -17.44 -26.93 -36.69
CA PRO A 101 -17.69 -27.72 -37.89
C PRO A 101 -17.22 -29.16 -37.70
N SER A 102 -18.01 -30.14 -38.13
CA SER A 102 -17.73 -31.57 -37.91
C SER A 102 -16.37 -31.98 -38.48
N GLU A 103 -15.96 -31.37 -39.58
CA GLU A 103 -14.66 -31.59 -40.21
C GLU A 103 -13.47 -31.12 -39.36
N LEU A 104 -13.70 -30.22 -38.40
CA LEU A 104 -12.72 -29.64 -37.50
C LEU A 104 -12.83 -30.16 -36.07
N ALA A 105 -13.74 -31.09 -35.77
CA ALA A 105 -14.05 -31.53 -34.41
C ALA A 105 -12.84 -32.14 -33.66
N GLY A 106 -11.83 -32.64 -34.37
CA GLY A 106 -10.58 -33.16 -33.77
C GLY A 106 -9.52 -32.10 -33.46
N SER A 107 -9.76 -30.83 -33.80
CA SER A 107 -8.82 -29.72 -33.54
C SER A 107 -9.08 -29.07 -32.18
N THR A 108 -8.03 -28.53 -31.55
CA THR A 108 -8.20 -27.69 -30.36
C THR A 108 -8.86 -26.37 -30.74
N VAL A 109 -10.01 -26.07 -30.13
CA VAL A 109 -10.80 -24.88 -30.42
C VAL A 109 -10.48 -23.77 -29.43
N TYR A 110 -10.10 -22.61 -29.94
CA TYR A 110 -9.89 -21.40 -29.16
C TYR A 110 -11.01 -20.40 -29.39
N PRO A 111 -11.78 -20.08 -28.34
CA PRO A 111 -12.87 -19.11 -28.43
C PRO A 111 -12.37 -17.67 -28.48
N ALA A 112 -12.67 -16.98 -29.58
CA ALA A 112 -12.35 -15.57 -29.83
C ALA A 112 -13.60 -14.67 -29.95
N PHE A 113 -14.81 -15.17 -29.72
CA PHE A 113 -16.05 -14.39 -29.92
C PHE A 113 -16.18 -13.12 -29.05
N GLY A 114 -16.81 -12.09 -29.64
CA GLY A 114 -17.30 -10.88 -28.96
C GLY A 114 -16.26 -10.16 -28.10
N TRP A 115 -16.53 -10.09 -26.79
CA TRP A 115 -15.67 -9.41 -25.82
C TRP A 115 -14.26 -10.01 -25.71
N ARG A 116 -14.04 -11.26 -26.15
CA ARG A 116 -12.72 -11.90 -26.10
C ARG A 116 -11.77 -11.37 -27.19
N CYS A 117 -12.33 -10.96 -28.32
CA CYS A 117 -11.60 -10.28 -29.37
C CYS A 117 -11.36 -8.80 -29.04
N ASN A 118 -12.28 -8.11 -28.35
CA ASN A 118 -12.11 -6.73 -27.90
C ASN A 118 -12.69 -6.51 -26.49
N PRO A 119 -11.93 -6.83 -25.43
CA PRO A 119 -12.43 -6.61 -24.09
C PRO A 119 -12.48 -5.11 -23.80
N GLY A 120 -13.63 -4.61 -23.33
CA GLY A 120 -13.74 -3.25 -22.79
C GLY A 120 -12.77 -3.04 -21.63
N ILE A 121 -12.43 -1.79 -21.33
CA ILE A 121 -11.35 -1.40 -20.38
C ILE A 121 -11.44 -2.17 -19.04
N VAL A 122 -12.65 -2.23 -18.45
CA VAL A 122 -12.89 -2.92 -17.17
C VAL A 122 -12.60 -4.43 -17.27
N LEU A 123 -13.06 -5.05 -18.35
CA LEU A 123 -12.90 -6.48 -18.56
C LEU A 123 -11.45 -6.84 -18.88
N ARG A 124 -10.75 -5.96 -19.60
CA ARG A 124 -9.32 -6.06 -19.88
C ARG A 124 -8.48 -5.93 -18.61
N PHE A 125 -8.89 -5.08 -17.66
CA PHE A 125 -8.24 -5.00 -16.35
C PHE A 125 -8.42 -6.30 -15.53
N LEU A 126 -9.63 -6.87 -15.52
CA LEU A 126 -9.95 -8.05 -14.70
C LEU A 126 -9.43 -9.37 -15.29
N LEU A 127 -9.54 -9.53 -16.61
CA LEU A 127 -9.19 -10.77 -17.31
C LEU A 127 -7.89 -10.67 -18.10
N GLY A 128 -7.28 -9.49 -18.21
CA GLY A 128 -6.11 -9.27 -19.05
C GLY A 128 -6.36 -9.58 -20.53
N ASP A 129 -5.27 -9.70 -21.28
CA ASP A 129 -5.27 -10.17 -22.66
C ASP A 129 -5.10 -11.70 -22.75
N ILE A 130 -5.58 -12.46 -21.75
CA ILE A 130 -5.30 -13.90 -21.59
C ILE A 130 -5.75 -14.72 -22.80
N HIS A 131 -6.92 -14.45 -23.35
CA HIS A 131 -7.41 -15.20 -24.51
C HIS A 131 -6.53 -14.97 -25.75
N ARG A 132 -6.06 -13.74 -25.97
CA ARG A 132 -5.09 -13.41 -27.02
C ARG A 132 -3.75 -14.12 -26.76
N ALA A 133 -3.29 -14.11 -25.52
CA ALA A 133 -2.07 -14.80 -25.11
C ALA A 133 -2.16 -16.33 -25.30
N GLN A 134 -3.32 -16.93 -25.04
CA GLN A 134 -3.55 -18.37 -25.28
C GLN A 134 -3.47 -18.71 -26.76
N ILE A 135 -4.14 -17.93 -27.62
CA ILE A 135 -4.08 -18.10 -29.07
C ILE A 135 -2.63 -17.93 -29.57
N ALA A 136 -1.92 -16.94 -29.05
CA ALA A 136 -0.51 -16.69 -29.34
C ALA A 136 0.41 -17.86 -28.96
N VAL A 137 0.31 -18.36 -27.72
CA VAL A 137 1.10 -19.51 -27.25
C VAL A 137 0.76 -20.77 -28.04
N ALA A 138 -0.52 -20.96 -28.38
CA ALA A 138 -0.96 -22.09 -29.16
C ALA A 138 -0.45 -22.03 -30.60
N ALA A 139 -0.47 -20.85 -31.23
CA ALA A 139 0.13 -20.64 -32.54
C ALA A 139 1.64 -20.91 -32.52
N GLN A 140 2.37 -20.39 -31.53
CA GLN A 140 3.81 -20.65 -31.37
C GLN A 140 4.13 -22.14 -31.21
N ARG A 141 3.39 -22.84 -30.37
CA ARG A 141 3.54 -24.29 -30.20
C ARG A 141 3.24 -25.04 -31.49
N LYS A 142 2.28 -24.57 -32.28
CA LYS A 142 1.97 -25.22 -33.54
C LYS A 142 3.04 -24.98 -34.61
N VAL A 143 3.65 -23.79 -34.63
CA VAL A 143 4.85 -23.52 -35.45
C VAL A 143 6.00 -24.45 -35.07
N SER A 144 6.19 -24.75 -33.78
CA SER A 144 7.21 -25.69 -33.31
C SER A 144 6.84 -27.17 -33.47
N GLY A 145 5.69 -27.50 -34.06
CA GLY A 145 5.21 -28.86 -34.27
C GLY A 145 4.68 -29.55 -33.00
N GLN A 146 4.50 -28.79 -31.91
CA GLN A 146 3.93 -29.29 -30.66
C GLN A 146 2.42 -29.15 -30.65
N ASP A 147 1.76 -29.91 -29.79
CA ASP A 147 0.33 -29.77 -29.59
C ASP A 147 -0.01 -28.53 -28.75
N PRO A 148 -1.07 -27.81 -29.14
CA PRO A 148 -1.47 -26.59 -28.47
C PRO A 148 -2.14 -26.91 -27.11
N PRO A 149 -1.90 -26.10 -26.06
CA PRO A 149 -2.42 -26.38 -24.72
C PRO A 149 -3.93 -26.11 -24.66
N PRO A 150 -4.74 -26.95 -23.99
CA PRO A 150 -6.18 -26.75 -23.95
C PRO A 150 -6.54 -25.34 -23.44
N PRO A 151 -7.58 -24.69 -24.00
CA PRO A 151 -7.98 -23.36 -23.57
C PRO A 151 -8.35 -23.39 -22.09
N ALA A 152 -7.73 -22.52 -21.28
CA ALA A 152 -8.02 -22.54 -19.85
C ALA A 152 -9.49 -22.16 -19.60
N ALA A 153 -10.13 -22.90 -18.68
CA ALA A 153 -11.51 -22.64 -18.31
C ALA A 153 -11.64 -21.23 -17.71
N LEU A 154 -12.50 -20.40 -18.32
CA LEU A 154 -12.77 -19.02 -17.91
C LEU A 154 -13.03 -18.90 -16.40
N TRP A 155 -13.75 -19.86 -15.81
CA TRP A 155 -14.08 -19.89 -14.39
C TRP A 155 -12.88 -20.09 -13.45
N GLN A 156 -11.89 -20.88 -13.85
CA GLN A 156 -10.67 -21.08 -13.05
C GLN A 156 -9.83 -19.79 -13.03
N LEU A 157 -9.81 -19.06 -14.14
CA LEU A 157 -9.09 -17.80 -14.27
C LEU A 157 -9.79 -16.64 -13.56
N VAL A 158 -11.12 -16.54 -13.67
CA VAL A 158 -11.94 -15.58 -12.91
C VAL A 158 -11.78 -15.82 -11.42
N ARG A 159 -11.75 -17.08 -10.97
CA ARG A 159 -11.56 -17.39 -9.53
C ARG A 159 -10.16 -17.03 -9.05
N ALA A 160 -9.12 -17.36 -9.81
CA ALA A 160 -7.73 -17.05 -9.42
C ALA A 160 -7.43 -15.53 -9.42
N ARG A 161 -7.92 -14.79 -10.42
CA ARG A 161 -7.67 -13.34 -10.54
C ARG A 161 -8.69 -12.47 -9.81
N GLY A 162 -9.93 -12.94 -9.65
CA GLY A 162 -10.93 -12.28 -8.80
C GLY A 162 -10.45 -12.16 -7.36
N TRP A 163 -9.77 -13.18 -6.83
CA TRP A 163 -9.11 -13.08 -5.53
C TRP A 163 -8.03 -12.00 -5.48
N VAL A 164 -7.20 -11.86 -6.52
CA VAL A 164 -6.18 -10.81 -6.60
C VAL A 164 -6.81 -9.42 -6.67
N ALA A 165 -7.91 -9.26 -7.43
CA ALA A 165 -8.63 -7.99 -7.52
C ALA A 165 -9.29 -7.61 -6.18
N ILE A 166 -9.87 -8.59 -5.47
CA ILE A 166 -10.46 -8.40 -4.13
C ILE A 166 -9.37 -7.99 -3.13
N VAL A 167 -8.26 -8.73 -3.08
CA VAL A 167 -7.13 -8.42 -2.19
C VAL A 167 -6.52 -7.06 -2.54
N GLY A 168 -6.35 -6.74 -3.82
CA GLY A 168 -5.87 -5.45 -4.28
C GLY A 168 -6.81 -4.31 -3.93
N PHE A 169 -8.12 -4.50 -4.06
CA PHE A 169 -9.14 -3.52 -3.67
C PHE A 169 -9.13 -3.26 -2.16
N PHE A 170 -9.03 -4.30 -1.33
CA PHE A 170 -8.90 -4.15 0.12
C PHE A 170 -7.57 -3.54 0.53
N ALA A 171 -6.47 -3.84 -0.17
CA ALA A 171 -5.18 -3.20 0.06
C ALA A 171 -5.23 -1.70 -0.29
N VAL A 172 -5.86 -1.32 -1.40
CA VAL A 172 -6.05 0.09 -1.79
C VAL A 172 -6.97 0.80 -0.80
N LEU A 173 -8.08 0.19 -0.38
CA LEU A 173 -8.96 0.75 0.66
C LEU A 173 -8.22 0.90 2.00
N GLY A 174 -7.43 -0.09 2.41
CA GLY A 174 -6.61 -0.01 3.62
C GLY A 174 -5.60 1.13 3.52
N THR A 175 -4.89 1.25 2.38
CA THR A 175 -3.91 2.30 2.14
C THR A 175 -4.57 3.68 2.10
N ALA A 176 -5.73 3.80 1.44
CA ALA A 176 -6.51 5.03 1.37
C ALA A 176 -7.08 5.40 2.75
N ALA A 177 -7.54 4.45 3.55
CA ALA A 177 -7.98 4.70 4.93
C ALA A 177 -6.83 5.18 5.81
N THR A 178 -5.63 4.60 5.70
CA THR A 178 -4.43 5.12 6.38
C THR A 178 -4.03 6.50 5.87
N LEU A 179 -4.07 6.76 4.57
CA LEU A 179 -3.77 8.08 4.00
C LEU A 179 -4.79 9.12 4.42
N TRP A 180 -6.07 8.75 4.52
CA TRP A 180 -7.14 9.65 4.94
C TRP A 180 -7.00 9.97 6.42
N SER A 181 -6.77 8.97 7.28
CA SER A 181 -6.45 9.16 8.70
C SER A 181 -5.19 10.01 8.91
N LEU A 182 -4.13 9.80 8.13
CA LEU A 182 -2.92 10.62 8.19
C LEU A 182 -3.14 12.06 7.71
N SER A 183 -4.14 12.29 6.84
CA SER A 183 -4.43 13.62 6.29
C SER A 183 -5.40 14.46 7.13
N THR A 184 -6.32 13.83 7.87
CA THR A 184 -7.35 14.53 8.64
C THR A 184 -6.91 14.86 10.05
N ASP A 185 -6.10 14.03 10.69
CA ASP A 185 -5.82 14.18 12.12
C ASP A 185 -4.56 15.05 12.35
N ASP A 186 -3.56 14.99 11.47
CA ASP A 186 -2.24 15.57 11.76
C ASP A 186 -2.01 16.98 11.13
N ALA A 187 -2.81 17.35 10.11
CA ALA A 187 -2.66 18.59 9.35
C ALA A 187 -3.63 19.71 9.75
N LEU A 188 -4.82 19.36 10.25
CA LEU A 188 -5.84 20.34 10.68
C LEU A 188 -5.55 20.89 12.09
N GLU A 189 -4.91 20.10 12.95
CA GLU A 189 -4.65 20.46 14.35
C GLU A 189 -3.40 21.33 14.53
N ARG A 190 -2.36 21.16 13.70
CA ARG A 190 -1.18 22.04 13.69
C ARG A 190 -1.47 23.43 13.11
N MET A 191 -2.61 23.62 12.44
CA MET A 191 -3.03 24.93 11.93
C MET A 191 -3.83 25.77 12.94
N MET A 192 -4.13 25.24 14.13
CA MET A 192 -4.86 25.99 15.16
C MET A 192 -3.92 26.71 16.11
N ASP A 193 -3.89 28.04 15.95
CA ASP A 193 -3.29 29.08 16.79
C ASP A 193 -1.88 28.78 17.36
N THR A 194 -0.86 29.40 16.75
CA THR A 194 0.54 29.36 17.20
C THR A 194 0.73 29.61 18.70
N ALA A 195 -0.17 30.35 19.35
CA ALA A 195 -0.13 30.57 20.78
C ALA A 195 -0.47 29.30 21.60
N THR A 196 -1.44 28.50 21.14
CA THR A 196 -1.85 27.24 21.80
C THR A 196 -0.78 26.17 21.63
N ALA A 197 -0.17 26.08 20.44
CA ALA A 197 0.97 25.18 20.21
C ALA A 197 2.19 25.55 21.07
N ALA A 198 2.45 26.84 21.28
CA ALA A 198 3.51 27.31 22.16
C ALA A 198 3.21 27.02 23.65
N GLU A 199 1.95 27.12 24.08
CA GLU A 199 1.53 26.77 25.46
C GLU A 199 1.76 25.28 25.74
N PHE A 200 1.36 24.40 24.80
CA PHE A 200 1.62 22.96 24.89
C PHE A 200 3.12 22.64 24.91
N ALA A 201 3.90 23.22 23.98
CA ALA A 201 5.34 22.98 23.90
C ALA A 201 6.06 23.39 25.19
N ARG A 202 5.69 24.53 25.79
CA ARG A 202 6.27 24.98 27.08
C ARG A 202 5.99 23.99 28.21
N ALA A 203 4.74 23.51 28.35
CA ALA A 203 4.39 22.55 29.39
C ALA A 203 5.13 21.22 29.20
N ARG A 204 5.23 20.75 27.94
CA ARG A 204 5.92 19.51 27.59
C ARG A 204 7.43 19.60 27.85
N ASP A 205 8.09 20.62 27.34
CA ASP A 205 9.55 20.77 27.42
C ASP A 205 10.00 21.09 28.86
N ALA A 206 9.13 21.69 29.68
CA ALA A 206 9.35 21.87 31.12
C ALA A 206 9.03 20.62 31.96
N HIS A 207 8.49 19.57 31.36
CA HIS A 207 8.03 18.36 32.06
C HIS A 207 7.05 18.64 33.22
N ASP A 208 6.20 19.67 33.08
CA ASP A 208 5.29 20.14 34.14
C ASP A 208 3.90 19.51 34.00
N CYS A 209 3.63 18.51 34.84
CA CYS A 209 2.35 17.81 34.89
C CYS A 209 1.17 18.72 35.23
N LYS A 210 1.37 19.71 36.12
CA LYS A 210 0.32 20.64 36.53
C LYS A 210 -0.06 21.59 35.39
N ALA A 211 0.93 22.06 34.65
CA ALA A 211 0.69 22.87 33.45
C ALA A 211 -0.05 22.06 32.37
N MET A 212 0.26 20.78 32.22
CA MET A 212 -0.42 19.91 31.25
C MET A 212 -1.89 19.61 31.63
N HIS A 213 -2.20 19.42 32.92
CA HIS A 213 -3.59 19.31 33.39
C HIS A 213 -4.38 20.60 33.11
N ALA A 214 -3.81 21.77 33.41
CA ALA A 214 -4.47 23.05 33.12
C ALA A 214 -4.70 23.25 31.60
N PHE A 215 -3.76 22.80 30.77
CA PHE A 215 -3.92 22.79 29.31
C PHE A 215 -5.05 21.85 28.88
N ALA A 216 -5.13 20.64 29.45
CA ALA A 216 -6.19 19.67 29.17
C ALA A 216 -7.58 20.22 29.50
N ASP A 217 -7.74 20.87 30.65
CA ASP A 217 -9.01 21.44 31.09
C ASP A 217 -9.47 22.59 30.18
N LYS A 218 -8.52 23.43 29.75
CA LYS A 218 -8.78 24.59 28.88
C LYS A 218 -9.07 24.18 27.43
N HIS A 219 -8.53 23.05 26.97
CA HIS A 219 -8.54 22.63 25.56
C HIS A 219 -9.09 21.21 25.34
N GLY A 220 -9.94 20.69 26.24
CA GLY A 220 -10.37 19.28 26.28
C GLY A 220 -11.16 18.74 25.08
N GLY A 221 -11.60 19.62 24.17
CA GLY A 221 -12.23 19.26 22.88
C GLY A 221 -11.34 19.46 21.65
N SER A 222 -10.09 19.90 21.84
CA SER A 222 -9.15 20.16 20.75
C SER A 222 -8.42 18.90 20.32
N GLY A 223 -7.75 19.00 19.17
CA GLY A 223 -6.95 17.95 18.60
C GLY A 223 -5.81 17.39 19.45
N TRP A 224 -5.36 18.16 20.42
CA TRP A 224 -4.27 17.79 21.32
C TRP A 224 -4.61 16.67 22.31
N LYS A 225 -5.84 16.17 22.31
CA LYS A 225 -6.34 15.19 23.28
C LYS A 225 -5.45 13.95 23.40
N GLN A 226 -4.98 13.38 22.29
CA GLN A 226 -4.15 12.18 22.33
C GLN A 226 -2.77 12.46 22.95
N SER A 227 -2.09 13.50 22.47
CA SER A 227 -0.76 13.91 22.98
C SER A 227 -0.78 14.32 24.45
N VAL A 228 -1.85 15.00 24.89
CA VAL A 228 -2.07 15.35 26.30
C VAL A 228 -2.32 14.11 27.14
N THR A 229 -3.15 13.18 26.66
CA THR A 229 -3.42 11.91 27.37
C THR A 229 -2.15 11.08 27.54
N GLU A 230 -1.31 11.00 26.51
CA GLU A 230 -0.03 10.29 26.56
C GLU A 230 0.95 10.95 27.55
N PHE A 231 1.03 12.28 27.55
CA PHE A 231 1.88 13.00 28.50
C PHE A 231 1.41 12.79 29.95
N LEU A 232 0.11 12.96 30.21
CA LEU A 232 -0.46 12.77 31.54
C LEU A 232 -0.38 11.31 32.02
N ALA A 233 -0.36 10.32 31.12
CA ALA A 233 -0.11 8.93 31.49
C ALA A 233 1.30 8.70 32.08
N ASN A 234 2.26 9.57 31.74
CA ASN A 234 3.61 9.54 32.28
C ASN A 234 3.78 10.41 33.54
N CYS A 235 2.73 11.12 33.98
CA CYS A 235 2.71 11.84 35.23
C CYS A 235 2.40 10.87 36.38
N GLN A 236 3.33 10.76 37.33
CA GLN A 236 3.21 9.85 38.48
C GLN A 236 3.37 10.63 39.78
N MET A 237 2.55 10.28 40.77
CA MET A 237 2.73 10.78 42.12
C MET A 237 3.99 10.17 42.72
N ARG A 238 4.96 11.03 43.05
CA ARG A 238 6.19 10.66 43.73
C ARG A 238 6.38 11.52 44.96
N ASP A 239 6.82 10.85 46.02
CA ASP A 239 7.34 11.49 47.21
C ASP A 239 8.57 12.32 46.84
N GLN A 240 8.47 13.65 46.94
CA GLN A 240 9.64 14.52 46.81
C GLN A 240 10.04 15.12 48.17
N PRO A 241 11.35 15.26 48.44
CA PRO A 241 11.81 15.97 49.63
C PRO A 241 11.41 17.44 49.52
N VAL A 242 10.79 17.96 50.57
CA VAL A 242 10.40 19.37 50.63
C VAL A 242 11.62 20.19 51.08
N GLU A 243 12.16 21.02 50.19
CA GLU A 243 13.08 22.09 50.57
C GLU A 243 12.25 23.24 51.16
N ARG A 244 12.60 23.67 52.37
CA ARG A 244 12.03 24.85 52.99
C ARG A 244 13.14 25.80 53.41
N ARG A 245 12.86 27.09 53.25
CA ARG A 245 13.77 28.18 53.62
C ARG A 245 13.14 28.98 54.74
N GLU A 246 13.88 29.12 55.82
CA GLU A 246 13.43 29.86 57.00
C GLU A 246 14.56 30.72 57.53
N THR A 247 14.17 31.79 58.23
CA THR A 247 15.09 32.75 58.83
C THR A 247 15.02 32.63 60.34
N ILE A 248 16.14 32.33 60.99
CA ILE A 248 16.24 32.16 62.45
C ILE A 248 16.99 33.35 63.05
N SER A 249 16.52 33.86 64.19
CA SER A 249 17.24 34.91 64.93
C SER A 249 18.46 34.34 65.65
N ILE A 250 19.61 34.99 65.51
CA ILE A 250 20.87 34.63 66.15
C ILE A 250 21.09 35.57 67.35
N PRO A 251 21.40 35.05 68.55
CA PRO A 251 21.69 35.89 69.73
C PRO A 251 22.95 36.75 69.54
N PHE A 252 23.21 37.67 70.49
CA PHE A 252 24.35 38.58 70.45
C PHE A 252 25.69 37.83 70.35
N PHE A 253 26.46 38.09 69.28
CA PHE A 253 27.86 37.69 69.15
C PHE A 253 28.71 38.91 68.84
N ALA A 254 29.50 39.35 69.82
CA ALA A 254 30.40 40.49 69.67
C ALA A 254 31.43 40.23 68.56
N SER A 255 31.22 40.85 67.40
CA SER A 255 32.14 41.04 66.25
C SER A 255 32.88 39.81 65.65
N ASP A 256 32.78 38.62 66.23
CA ASP A 256 33.41 37.39 65.70
C ASP A 256 32.50 36.72 64.66
N SER A 257 32.84 36.91 63.38
CA SER A 257 32.12 36.29 62.26
C SER A 257 32.09 34.77 62.32
N ASN A 258 33.16 34.15 62.83
CA ASN A 258 33.26 32.69 62.89
C ASN A 258 32.42 32.12 64.03
N ALA A 259 32.22 32.89 65.11
CA ALA A 259 31.28 32.52 66.16
C ALA A 259 29.83 32.58 65.64
N ALA A 260 29.47 33.64 64.91
CA ALA A 260 28.14 33.81 64.33
C ALA A 260 27.80 32.70 63.30
N ASP A 261 28.74 32.33 62.44
CA ASP A 261 28.52 31.27 61.43
C ASP A 261 28.38 29.88 62.06
N ARG A 262 29.15 29.59 63.12
CA ARG A 262 29.00 28.33 63.88
C ARG A 262 27.66 28.26 64.61
N GLU A 263 27.20 29.37 65.17
CA GLU A 263 25.90 29.41 65.82
C GLU A 263 24.76 29.31 64.80
N ALA A 264 24.87 29.98 63.65
CA ALA A 264 23.92 29.82 62.54
C ALA A 264 23.81 28.36 62.11
N LEU A 265 24.94 27.67 61.92
CA LEU A 265 24.95 26.25 61.59
C LEU A 265 24.31 25.40 62.71
N ARG A 266 24.62 25.66 63.98
CA ARG A 266 24.05 24.95 65.13
C ARG A 266 22.53 25.11 65.19
N LEU A 267 22.02 26.34 65.02
CA LEU A 267 20.59 26.64 65.03
C LEU A 267 19.86 26.05 63.82
N CYS A 268 20.43 26.16 62.62
CA CYS A 268 19.85 25.52 61.42
C CYS A 268 19.82 24.00 61.57
N THR A 269 20.85 23.40 62.17
CA THR A 269 20.92 21.94 62.42
C THR A 269 19.88 21.50 63.43
N GLN A 270 19.78 22.20 64.57
CA GLN A 270 18.76 21.92 65.59
C GLN A 270 17.34 22.03 65.02
N MET A 271 17.11 22.99 64.11
CA MET A 271 15.81 23.14 63.47
C MET A 271 15.54 22.02 62.45
N ALA A 272 16.55 21.61 61.67
CA ALA A 272 16.42 20.45 60.79
C ALA A 272 16.12 19.18 61.58
N ASP A 273 16.81 18.94 62.70
CA ASP A 273 16.61 17.79 63.57
C ASP A 273 15.19 17.75 64.17
N ASN A 274 14.63 18.90 64.58
CA ASN A 274 13.26 19.00 65.10
C ASN A 274 12.18 18.58 64.07
N HIS A 275 12.54 18.48 62.80
CA HIS A 275 11.64 18.15 61.71
C HIS A 275 12.13 16.94 60.89
N ASP A 276 12.99 16.10 61.47
CA ASP A 276 13.58 14.92 60.82
C ASP A 276 14.19 15.27 59.44
N GLY A 277 14.90 16.40 59.36
CA GLY A 277 15.44 16.95 58.12
C GLY A 277 16.97 17.02 58.08
N LYS A 278 17.50 17.51 56.95
CA LYS A 278 18.94 17.78 56.74
C LYS A 278 19.15 19.22 56.29
N VAL A 279 20.15 19.89 56.85
CA VAL A 279 20.54 21.23 56.43
C VAL A 279 21.25 21.15 55.07
N LEU A 280 20.72 21.88 54.08
CA LEU A 280 21.37 22.08 52.78
C LEU A 280 22.32 23.27 52.80
N SER A 281 21.95 24.35 53.51
CA SER A 281 22.79 25.52 53.69
C SER A 281 22.42 26.32 54.93
N SER A 282 23.42 26.98 55.52
CA SER A 282 23.27 27.93 56.61
C SER A 282 24.14 29.15 56.32
N ARG A 283 23.57 30.36 56.35
CA ARG A 283 24.32 31.60 56.18
C ARG A 283 23.73 32.70 57.05
N VAL A 284 24.57 33.52 57.69
CA VAL A 284 24.13 34.76 58.32
C VAL A 284 23.64 35.72 57.23
N SER A 285 22.34 36.04 57.23
CA SER A 285 21.70 36.93 56.26
C SER A 285 21.84 38.39 56.64
N ASP A 286 21.63 38.75 57.90
CA ASP A 286 21.74 40.13 58.39
C ASP A 286 22.48 40.20 59.72
N ARG A 287 23.17 41.32 59.95
CA ARG A 287 23.78 41.68 61.24
C ARG A 287 23.35 43.07 61.66
N ALA A 288 22.83 43.20 62.87
CA ALA A 288 22.56 44.48 63.50
C ALA A 288 23.83 45.04 64.17
N ALA A 289 23.85 46.36 64.34
CA ALA A 289 24.98 47.07 64.96
C ALA A 289 25.21 46.68 66.43
N ASP A 290 24.16 46.14 67.07
CA ASP A 290 24.22 45.58 68.41
C ASP A 290 24.79 44.17 68.43
N GLY A 291 25.27 43.58 67.33
CA GLY A 291 25.85 42.23 67.31
C GLY A 291 24.83 41.08 67.26
N SER A 292 23.53 41.37 67.20
CA SER A 292 22.50 40.38 66.85
C SER A 292 22.39 40.20 65.33
N GLY A 293 21.71 39.15 64.87
CA GLY A 293 21.55 38.91 63.44
C GLY A 293 20.51 37.87 63.09
N THR A 294 20.41 37.57 61.80
CA THR A 294 19.54 36.51 61.28
C THR A 294 20.36 35.49 60.49
N ALA A 295 20.00 34.21 60.59
CA ALA A 295 20.51 33.13 59.75
C ALA A 295 19.43 32.71 58.75
N ALA A 296 19.77 32.70 57.46
CA ALA A 296 19.00 32.00 56.45
C ALA A 296 19.40 30.52 56.45
N CYS A 297 18.44 29.66 56.77
CA CYS A 297 18.58 28.21 56.77
C CYS A 297 17.79 27.64 55.59
N ALA A 298 18.41 26.78 54.79
CA ALA A 298 17.71 25.90 53.86
C ALA A 298 17.87 24.46 54.33
N PHE A 299 16.78 23.73 54.48
CA PHE A 299 16.78 22.33 54.90
C PHE A 299 15.76 21.54 54.09
N THR A 300 16.03 20.25 53.94
CA THR A 300 15.09 19.26 53.40
C THR A 300 14.50 18.48 54.54
N TYR A 301 13.18 18.36 54.62
CA TYR A 301 12.55 17.44 55.56
C TYR A 301 12.39 16.04 54.95
N ASP A 302 12.39 14.99 55.78
CA ASP A 302 11.88 13.66 55.37
C ASP A 302 10.35 13.64 55.20
N GLY A 303 9.69 14.79 55.40
CA GLY A 303 8.33 15.05 54.95
C GLY A 303 8.23 14.90 53.43
N LYS A 304 7.72 13.75 53.02
CA LYS A 304 7.43 13.44 51.62
C LYS A 304 6.11 14.10 51.25
N GLU A 305 6.17 15.17 50.49
CA GLU A 305 4.97 15.66 49.82
C GLU A 305 4.77 14.85 48.55
N PRO A 306 3.60 14.21 48.36
CA PRO A 306 3.30 13.57 47.11
C PRO A 306 3.14 14.67 46.06
N ARG A 307 4.10 14.75 45.15
CA ARG A 307 4.07 15.66 44.00
C ARG A 307 3.95 14.85 42.73
N GLU A 308 3.15 15.33 41.80
CA GLU A 308 3.04 14.74 40.48
C GLU A 308 4.29 15.11 39.67
N VAL A 309 5.03 14.11 39.22
CA VAL A 309 6.29 14.27 38.48
C VAL A 309 6.19 13.50 37.18
N TYR A 310 6.69 14.09 36.10
CA TYR A 310 6.78 13.41 34.81
C TYR A 310 7.91 12.36 34.81
N VAL A 311 7.60 11.14 34.39
CA VAL A 311 8.52 9.98 34.44
C VAL A 311 8.89 9.47 33.03
N GLY A 312 8.43 10.15 31.97
CA GLY A 312 8.76 9.79 30.59
C GLY A 312 10.26 9.98 30.27
N ARG A 313 10.82 9.03 29.52
CA ARG A 313 12.22 9.04 29.04
C ARG A 313 12.40 9.91 27.80
#